data_AF-A0A0M3DDL7-F1
#
_entry.id   AF-A0A0M3DDL7-F1
#
_cell.length_a   1.000
_cell.length_b   1.000
_cell.length_c   1.000
_cell.angle_alpha   90.00
_cell.angle_beta   90.00
_cell.angle_gamma   90.00
#
_symmetry.space_group_name_H-M   'P 1'
#
loop_
_entity.id
_entity.type
_entity.pdbx_description
1 polymer ?
#
loop_
_entity_poly.entity_id
_entity_poly.type
_entity_poly.pdbx_seq_one_letter_code
_entity_poly.pdbx_strand_id
1 'polypeptide(L)'
;MSGLGEWDDEEETTWPAPDSGSDATTGDAGTETPDPGPQLVYGNVSDFVDQFLRHAYRRKTSGRLAPWWSGEWWKHDEAVMRLEALWRAWEHLRLDPATGMSVWWRDHADHHMRVLMADDGPFHNSPDAIDYGKPLTHVPPPEGLFVDERVAPTS
;
A
#
# COMPACT_ATOMS: atom_id res chain seq x y z
N MET A 1 53.59 16.81 -31.05
CA MET A 1 52.56 16.54 -30.03
C MET A 1 51.82 17.85 -29.85
N SER A 2 50.66 17.91 -30.50
CA SER A 2 49.92 19.15 -30.76
C SER A 2 49.18 19.65 -29.53
N GLY A 3 49.03 20.96 -29.48
CA GLY A 3 48.59 21.76 -28.34
C GLY A 3 47.14 21.49 -27.92
N LEU A 4 46.93 21.72 -26.63
CA LEU A 4 45.64 21.88 -26.00
C LEU A 4 44.96 23.10 -26.63
N GLY A 5 43.88 22.86 -27.38
CA GLY A 5 43.06 23.92 -27.95
C GLY A 5 42.34 24.68 -26.85
N GLU A 6 42.57 26.00 -26.86
CA GLU A 6 41.69 27.01 -26.31
C GLU A 6 40.23 26.72 -26.73
N TRP A 7 39.33 26.68 -25.76
CA TRP A 7 37.89 26.70 -26.01
C TRP A 7 37.47 28.15 -25.86
N ASP A 8 37.36 28.84 -27.00
CA ASP A 8 36.79 30.17 -27.12
C ASP A 8 35.32 30.19 -26.66
N ASP A 9 35.01 31.28 -25.96
CA ASP A 9 33.72 31.74 -25.50
C ASP A 9 32.65 31.85 -26.62
N GLU A 10 31.41 32.08 -26.17
CA GLU A 10 30.29 32.69 -26.93
C GLU A 10 29.39 31.76 -27.77
N GLU A 11 28.43 31.10 -27.13
CA GLU A 11 27.04 31.11 -27.64
C GLU A 11 26.06 31.33 -26.48
N GLU A 12 25.80 32.61 -26.22
CA GLU A 12 24.69 33.11 -25.42
C GLU A 12 23.37 32.62 -26.04
N THR A 13 22.87 31.48 -25.57
CA THR A 13 21.59 30.93 -25.99
C THR A 13 20.47 31.79 -25.43
N THR A 14 20.11 32.84 -26.17
CA THR A 14 18.93 33.67 -25.89
C THR A 14 17.69 32.84 -26.18
N TRP A 15 17.10 32.26 -25.14
CA TRP A 15 15.79 31.61 -25.24
C TRP A 15 14.72 32.69 -25.46
N PRO A 16 13.89 32.61 -26.53
CA PRO A 16 12.77 33.53 -26.67
C PRO A 16 11.74 33.23 -25.58
N ALA A 17 11.35 34.27 -24.82
CA ALA A 17 10.28 34.18 -23.85
C ALA A 17 8.94 33.89 -24.57
N PRO A 18 8.09 32.99 -24.08
CA PRO A 18 6.77 32.81 -24.64
C PRO A 18 5.88 34.04 -24.39
N ASP A 19 5.23 34.47 -25.47
CA ASP A 19 4.32 35.60 -25.57
C ASP A 19 3.15 35.47 -24.56
N SER A 20 2.96 36.50 -23.74
CA SER A 20 1.86 36.61 -22.79
C SER A 20 0.57 37.01 -23.51
N GLY A 21 -0.04 36.04 -24.19
CA GLY A 21 -1.40 36.13 -24.71
C GLY A 21 -2.43 35.87 -23.61
N SER A 22 -2.90 36.93 -22.95
CA SER A 22 -4.07 36.90 -22.07
C SER A 22 -5.34 36.79 -22.92
N ASP A 23 -5.89 35.59 -23.06
CA ASP A 23 -7.28 35.41 -23.48
C ASP A 23 -8.14 35.04 -22.26
N ALA A 24 -8.93 36.01 -21.81
CA ALA A 24 -9.85 35.86 -20.71
C ALA A 24 -11.05 35.02 -21.18
N THR A 25 -10.90 33.70 -21.11
CA THR A 25 -12.04 32.78 -21.22
C THR A 25 -12.92 32.98 -19.98
N THR A 26 -14.08 33.59 -20.19
CA THR A 26 -15.20 33.58 -19.24
C THR A 26 -15.62 32.12 -19.06
N GLY A 27 -15.10 31.49 -18.01
CA GLY A 27 -15.46 30.12 -17.63
C GLY A 27 -16.86 30.10 -17.03
N ASP A 28 -17.76 29.45 -17.76
CA ASP A 28 -19.06 28.97 -17.29
C ASP A 28 -18.85 28.21 -15.98
N ALA A 29 -19.43 28.71 -14.88
CA ALA A 29 -19.38 28.08 -13.58
C ALA A 29 -20.33 26.87 -13.55
N GLY A 30 -19.97 25.82 -14.28
CA GLY A 30 -20.52 24.49 -14.10
C GLY A 30 -20.25 24.05 -12.67
N THR A 31 -21.30 23.65 -11.95
CA THR A 31 -21.15 22.99 -10.66
C THR A 31 -20.51 21.62 -10.91
N GLU A 32 -19.18 21.57 -10.91
CA GLU A 32 -18.43 20.33 -10.95
C GLU A 32 -18.68 19.61 -9.63
N THR A 33 -19.60 18.64 -9.65
CA THR A 33 -19.73 17.70 -8.54
C THR A 33 -18.40 16.96 -8.46
N PRO A 34 -17.66 17.04 -7.33
CA PRO A 34 -16.37 16.38 -7.24
C PRO A 34 -16.54 14.89 -7.50
N ASP A 35 -15.69 14.34 -8.38
CA ASP A 35 -15.63 12.91 -8.63
C ASP A 35 -15.42 12.20 -7.29
N PRO A 36 -16.37 11.36 -6.83
CA PRO A 36 -16.16 10.58 -5.62
C PRO A 36 -15.01 9.65 -5.93
N GLY A 37 -13.83 9.96 -5.38
CA GLY A 37 -12.60 9.23 -5.67
C GLY A 37 -12.75 7.70 -5.56
N PRO A 38 -11.73 6.94 -5.98
CA PRO A 38 -11.81 5.50 -6.13
C PRO A 38 -12.40 4.80 -4.89
N GLN A 39 -13.47 4.04 -5.09
CA GLN A 39 -14.16 3.31 -4.02
C GLN A 39 -13.26 2.21 -3.47
N LEU A 40 -13.27 2.02 -2.14
CA LEU A 40 -12.55 0.94 -1.46
C LEU A 40 -13.12 -0.42 -1.86
N VAL A 41 -12.24 -1.41 -2.08
CA VAL A 41 -12.66 -2.79 -2.34
C VAL A 41 -13.04 -3.49 -1.04
N TYR A 42 -12.18 -3.36 -0.03
CA TYR A 42 -12.42 -3.92 1.30
C TYR A 42 -12.96 -2.84 2.24
N GLY A 43 -13.91 -3.20 3.10
CA GLY A 43 -14.51 -2.25 4.03
C GLY A 43 -13.57 -1.80 5.14
N ASN A 44 -12.65 -2.69 5.53
CA ASN A 44 -11.66 -2.44 6.57
C ASN A 44 -10.51 -3.46 6.45
N VAL A 45 -9.52 -3.32 7.32
CA VAL A 45 -8.40 -4.26 7.42
C VAL A 45 -8.82 -5.70 7.67
N SER A 46 -9.91 -5.96 8.41
CA SER A 46 -10.37 -7.33 8.66
C SER A 46 -10.87 -7.99 7.38
N ASP A 47 -11.66 -7.27 6.58
CA ASP A 47 -12.09 -7.73 5.26
C ASP A 47 -10.89 -8.00 4.34
N PHE A 48 -9.91 -7.09 4.34
CA PHE A 48 -8.68 -7.25 3.57
C PHE A 48 -7.88 -8.49 3.98
N VAL A 49 -7.73 -8.74 5.27
CA VAL A 49 -6.99 -9.89 5.79
C VAL A 49 -7.71 -11.19 5.45
N ASP A 50 -9.03 -11.24 5.67
CA ASP A 50 -9.85 -12.43 5.44
C ASP A 50 -9.95 -12.79 3.95
N GLN A 51 -10.22 -11.80 3.11
CA GLN A 51 -10.57 -12.05 1.71
C GLN A 51 -9.36 -12.06 0.78
N PHE A 52 -8.26 -11.37 1.14
CA PHE A 52 -7.08 -11.25 0.29
C PHE A 52 -5.80 -11.74 0.95
N LEU A 53 -5.33 -11.08 2.00
CA LEU A 53 -3.96 -11.22 2.48
C LEU A 53 -3.66 -12.67 2.87
N ARG A 54 -4.56 -13.32 3.61
CA ARG A 54 -4.38 -14.71 4.05
C ARG A 54 -4.28 -15.71 2.90
N HIS A 55 -4.85 -15.37 1.74
CA HIS A 55 -4.81 -16.19 0.53
C HIS A 55 -3.60 -15.86 -0.36
N ALA A 56 -3.18 -14.59 -0.38
CA ALA A 56 -2.02 -14.13 -1.10
C ALA A 56 -0.71 -14.58 -0.43
N TYR A 57 -0.64 -14.56 0.90
CA TYR A 57 0.56 -14.85 1.67
C TYR A 57 0.56 -16.29 2.21
N ARG A 58 0.90 -17.26 1.36
CA ARG A 58 0.90 -18.71 1.70
C ARG A 58 2.29 -19.21 2.07
N ARG A 59 2.77 -18.85 3.27
CA ARG A 59 4.03 -19.39 3.81
C ARG A 59 3.77 -20.49 4.83
N LYS A 60 4.69 -21.46 4.89
CA LYS A 60 4.68 -22.49 5.94
C LYS A 60 5.11 -21.86 7.26
N THR A 61 4.31 -22.01 8.31
CA THR A 61 4.63 -21.52 9.66
C THR A 61 4.89 -22.66 10.66
N SER A 62 4.99 -23.92 10.21
CA SER A 62 5.31 -25.05 11.09
C SER A 62 6.82 -25.38 11.17
N GLY A 63 7.37 -25.35 12.39
CA GLY A 63 8.77 -25.71 12.70
C GLY A 63 9.44 -24.78 13.74
N ARG A 64 10.61 -25.16 14.27
CA ARG A 64 11.34 -24.43 15.34
C ARG A 64 11.88 -23.05 14.92
N LEU A 65 11.94 -22.79 13.62
CA LEU A 65 12.42 -21.54 13.01
C LEU A 65 11.35 -20.97 12.05
N ALA A 66 10.12 -21.43 12.18
CA ALA A 66 9.08 -21.06 11.25
C ALA A 66 8.47 -19.71 11.63
N PRO A 67 8.15 -18.85 10.65
CA PRO A 67 7.57 -17.53 10.90
C PRO A 67 6.29 -17.63 11.72
N TRP A 68 6.15 -16.82 12.77
CA TRP A 68 4.96 -16.85 13.63
C TRP A 68 3.78 -16.16 12.96
N TRP A 69 2.58 -16.70 13.13
CA TRP A 69 1.34 -16.05 12.71
C TRP A 69 0.28 -16.25 13.78
N SER A 70 -0.58 -15.26 14.00
CA SER A 70 -1.74 -15.36 14.89
C SER A 70 -3.03 -15.18 14.09
N GLY A 71 -3.91 -16.17 14.11
CA GLY A 71 -5.25 -16.07 13.53
C GLY A 71 -6.12 -15.05 14.25
N GLU A 72 -5.81 -14.78 15.52
CA GLU A 72 -6.39 -13.69 16.33
C GLU A 72 -5.51 -12.44 16.31
N TRP A 73 -4.94 -12.09 15.13
CA TRP A 73 -4.03 -10.95 14.96
C TRP A 73 -4.58 -9.63 15.52
N TRP A 74 -5.92 -9.47 15.53
CA TRP A 74 -6.62 -8.30 16.05
C TRP A 74 -6.48 -8.11 17.58
N LYS A 75 -5.95 -9.09 18.31
CA LYS A 75 -5.57 -8.95 19.73
C LYS A 75 -4.23 -8.25 19.94
N HIS A 76 -3.49 -7.96 18.87
CA HIS A 76 -2.15 -7.41 18.93
C HIS A 76 -2.16 -6.01 18.29
N ASP A 77 -2.08 -4.95 19.10
CA ASP A 77 -2.17 -3.56 18.62
C ASP A 77 -1.14 -3.23 17.53
N GLU A 78 0.10 -3.70 17.68
CA GLU A 78 1.12 -3.52 16.64
C GLU A 78 0.73 -4.22 15.33
N ALA A 79 0.13 -5.42 15.42
CA ALA A 79 -0.29 -6.14 14.24
C ALA A 79 -1.44 -5.42 13.53
N VAL A 80 -2.41 -4.92 14.28
CA VAL A 80 -3.52 -4.11 13.75
C VAL A 80 -2.95 -2.92 12.98
N MET A 81 -2.06 -2.12 13.58
CA MET A 81 -1.48 -0.94 12.92
C MET A 81 -0.71 -1.28 11.64
N ARG A 82 0.05 -2.38 11.62
CA ARG A 82 0.82 -2.80 10.43
C ARG A 82 -0.08 -3.35 9.33
N LEU A 83 -1.08 -4.14 9.67
CA LEU A 83 -2.03 -4.71 8.72
C LEU A 83 -2.92 -3.61 8.13
N GLU A 84 -3.30 -2.61 8.93
CA GLU A 84 -4.00 -1.41 8.49
C GLU A 84 -3.17 -0.66 7.44
N ALA A 85 -1.89 -0.41 7.71
CA ALA A 85 -0.99 0.22 6.76
C ALA A 85 -0.84 -0.58 5.45
N LEU A 86 -0.80 -1.92 5.54
CA LEU A 86 -0.79 -2.79 4.35
C LEU A 86 -2.06 -2.67 3.52
N TRP A 87 -3.22 -2.63 4.18
CA TRP A 87 -4.50 -2.47 3.51
C TRP A 87 -4.59 -1.11 2.80
N ARG A 88 -4.24 0.00 3.47
CA ARG A 88 -4.25 1.34 2.84
C ARG A 88 -3.31 1.42 1.65
N ALA A 89 -2.10 0.86 1.77
CA ALA A 89 -1.16 0.80 0.65
C ALA A 89 -1.71 -0.04 -0.51
N TRP A 90 -2.40 -1.14 -0.22
CA TRP A 90 -3.02 -1.98 -1.25
C TRP A 90 -4.14 -1.26 -2.00
N GLU A 91 -5.06 -0.60 -1.28
CA GLU A 91 -6.16 0.15 -1.87
C GLU A 91 -5.68 1.28 -2.77
N HIS A 92 -4.59 1.94 -2.39
CA HIS A 92 -3.96 2.97 -3.20
C HIS A 92 -3.27 2.38 -4.43
N LEU A 93 -2.37 1.41 -4.23
CA LEU A 93 -1.49 0.90 -5.29
C LEU A 93 -2.22 0.01 -6.30
N ARG A 94 -3.34 -0.62 -5.95
CA ARG A 94 -4.11 -1.42 -6.93
C ARG A 94 -4.66 -0.60 -8.10
N LEU A 95 -4.73 0.73 -7.94
CA LEU A 95 -5.22 1.65 -8.97
C LEU A 95 -4.19 1.86 -10.08
N ASP A 96 -2.92 1.52 -9.84
CA ASP A 96 -1.89 1.44 -10.86
C ASP A 96 -1.85 0.01 -11.46
N PRO A 97 -2.36 -0.21 -12.68
CA PRO A 97 -2.34 -1.52 -13.32
C PRO A 97 -0.95 -1.92 -13.83
N ALA A 98 0.00 -0.99 -13.95
CA ALA A 98 1.30 -1.27 -14.53
C ALA A 98 2.25 -1.88 -13.50
N THR A 99 2.47 -1.18 -12.39
CA THR A 99 3.50 -1.58 -11.40
C THR A 99 3.00 -1.66 -9.96
N GLY A 100 1.78 -1.17 -9.70
CA GLY A 100 1.22 -1.00 -8.36
C GLY A 100 1.31 -2.25 -7.50
N MET A 101 0.94 -3.41 -8.03
CA MET A 101 1.04 -4.67 -7.28
C MET A 101 2.48 -5.11 -6.99
N SER A 102 3.42 -4.84 -7.92
CA SER A 102 4.84 -5.15 -7.71
C SER A 102 5.43 -4.26 -6.59
N VAL A 103 5.09 -2.97 -6.62
CA VAL A 103 5.47 -2.00 -5.58
C VAL A 103 4.86 -2.37 -4.24
N TRP A 104 3.57 -2.73 -4.21
CA TRP A 104 2.89 -3.14 -2.98
C TRP A 104 3.58 -4.34 -2.33
N TRP A 105 3.93 -5.36 -3.12
CA TRP A 105 4.65 -6.52 -2.60
C TRP A 105 6.02 -6.14 -2.03
N ARG A 106 6.83 -5.45 -2.83
CA ARG A 106 8.24 -5.14 -2.51
C ARG A 106 8.37 -4.18 -1.32
N ASP A 107 7.60 -3.10 -1.33
CA ASP A 107 7.83 -1.96 -0.43
C ASP A 107 6.96 -2.05 0.83
N HIS A 108 5.80 -2.72 0.74
CA HIS A 108 4.85 -2.78 1.85
C HIS A 108 4.71 -4.20 2.39
N ALA A 109 4.17 -5.13 1.59
CA ALA A 109 3.82 -6.48 2.06
C ALA A 109 5.03 -7.23 2.62
N ASP A 110 6.12 -7.32 1.87
CA ASP A 110 7.30 -8.06 2.30
C ASP A 110 7.97 -7.45 3.54
N HIS A 111 7.91 -6.13 3.71
CA HIS A 111 8.44 -5.45 4.89
C HIS A 111 7.60 -5.77 6.13
N HIS A 112 6.30 -5.46 6.10
CA HIS A 112 5.44 -5.63 7.27
C HIS A 112 5.25 -7.10 7.63
N MET A 113 5.08 -7.99 6.64
CA MET A 113 4.95 -9.43 6.91
C MET A 113 6.21 -10.02 7.53
N ARG A 114 7.40 -9.54 7.15
CA ARG A 114 8.66 -9.97 7.80
C ARG A 114 8.69 -9.60 9.28
N VAL A 115 8.24 -8.40 9.64
CA VAL A 115 8.23 -7.95 11.04
C VAL A 115 7.15 -8.65 11.84
N LEU A 116 5.93 -8.75 11.29
CA LEU A 116 4.81 -9.43 11.93
C LEU A 116 5.17 -10.88 12.29
N MET A 117 5.84 -11.56 11.36
CA MET A 117 6.19 -12.97 11.50
C MET A 117 7.60 -13.23 12.03
N ALA A 118 8.30 -12.20 12.50
CA ALA A 118 9.62 -12.34 13.10
C ALA A 118 9.54 -13.15 14.39
N ASP A 119 10.65 -13.78 14.79
CA ASP A 119 10.70 -14.51 16.06
C ASP A 119 10.44 -13.59 17.24
N ASP A 120 10.95 -12.35 17.21
CA ASP A 120 10.71 -11.29 18.18
C ASP A 120 9.52 -10.40 17.82
N GLY A 121 8.69 -10.82 16.87
CA GLY A 121 7.54 -10.06 16.37
C GLY A 121 6.31 -10.14 17.29
N PRO A 122 5.24 -9.40 16.95
CA PRO A 122 4.02 -9.33 17.76
C PRO A 122 3.30 -10.68 17.89
N PHE A 123 3.56 -11.62 16.98
CA PHE A 123 2.97 -12.96 16.99
C PHE A 123 3.83 -14.02 17.69
N HIS A 124 4.91 -13.62 18.37
CA HIS A 124 5.77 -14.54 19.10
C HIS A 124 4.96 -15.47 20.03
N ASN A 125 5.28 -16.78 20.00
CA ASN A 125 4.57 -17.84 20.72
C ASN A 125 3.10 -18.06 20.36
N SER A 126 2.63 -17.57 19.20
CA SER A 126 1.32 -17.95 18.71
C SER A 126 1.21 -19.48 18.54
N PRO A 127 0.12 -20.13 19.01
CA PRO A 127 -0.05 -21.58 18.90
C PRO A 127 -0.43 -22.05 17.48
N ASP A 128 -0.71 -21.12 16.58
CA ASP A 128 -1.19 -21.44 15.24
C ASP A 128 -0.11 -22.07 14.36
N ALA A 129 -0.46 -23.18 13.73
CA ALA A 129 0.39 -23.89 12.77
C ALA A 129 -0.27 -23.90 11.39
N ILE A 130 0.45 -23.41 10.39
CA ILE A 130 -0.01 -23.36 9.00
C ILE A 130 0.84 -24.30 8.16
N ASP A 131 0.17 -25.27 7.55
CA ASP A 131 0.77 -26.19 6.60
C ASP A 131 1.06 -25.52 5.26
N TYR A 132 1.99 -26.12 4.51
CA TYR A 132 2.42 -25.60 3.21
C TYR A 132 1.22 -25.42 2.26
N GLY A 133 1.13 -24.25 1.65
CA GLY A 133 0.07 -23.91 0.71
C GLY A 133 -1.31 -23.78 1.36
N LYS A 134 -1.46 -23.81 2.69
CA LYS A 134 -2.72 -23.40 3.30
C LYS A 134 -2.77 -21.87 3.44
N PRO A 135 -3.96 -21.25 3.38
CA PRO A 135 -4.11 -19.85 3.76
C PRO A 135 -3.70 -19.64 5.22
N LEU A 136 -3.32 -18.42 5.57
CA LEU A 136 -3.07 -18.06 6.97
C LEU A 136 -4.33 -18.33 7.81
N THR A 137 -4.16 -18.79 9.05
CA THR A 137 -5.28 -18.96 9.97
C THR A 137 -5.95 -17.60 10.19
N HIS A 138 -7.26 -17.60 10.36
CA HIS A 138 -8.03 -16.39 10.59
C HIS A 138 -9.17 -16.73 11.54
N VAL A 139 -9.27 -15.97 12.62
CA VAL A 139 -10.38 -15.97 13.55
C VAL A 139 -11.06 -14.61 13.42
N PRO A 140 -12.35 -14.56 13.03
CA PRO A 140 -13.05 -13.29 12.86
C PRO A 140 -12.96 -12.42 14.13
N PRO A 141 -12.67 -11.11 14.01
CA PRO A 141 -12.71 -10.21 15.14
C PRO A 141 -14.13 -10.09 15.71
N PRO A 142 -14.28 -9.64 16.97
CA PRO A 142 -15.58 -9.28 17.53
C PRO A 142 -16.33 -8.29 16.63
N GLU A 143 -17.64 -8.46 16.56
CA GLU A 143 -18.50 -7.56 15.79
C GLU A 143 -18.33 -6.11 16.26
N GLY A 144 -18.22 -5.18 15.31
CA GLY A 144 -18.04 -3.76 15.58
C GLY A 144 -16.62 -3.32 15.93
N LEU A 145 -15.64 -4.24 15.98
CA LEU A 145 -14.24 -3.86 16.22
C LEU A 145 -13.67 -3.01 15.07
N PHE A 146 -14.07 -3.32 13.83
CA PHE A 146 -13.68 -2.56 12.64
C PHE A 146 -14.93 -2.05 11.92
N VAL A 147 -14.95 -0.76 11.62
CA VAL A 147 -16.06 -0.10 10.91
C VAL A 147 -15.88 -0.33 9.41
N ASP A 148 -16.97 -0.55 8.67
CA ASP A 148 -16.91 -0.58 7.20
C ASP A 148 -16.80 0.86 6.66
N GLU A 149 -15.64 1.22 6.12
CA GLU A 149 -15.36 2.55 5.59
C GLU A 149 -15.98 2.79 4.21
N ARG A 150 -16.52 1.76 3.54
CA ARG A 150 -17.26 1.96 2.27
C ARG A 150 -18.62 2.64 2.49
N VAL A 151 -19.16 2.53 3.70
CA VAL A 151 -20.45 3.13 4.08
C VAL A 151 -20.29 4.41 4.89
N ALA A 152 -19.07 4.76 5.30
CA ALA A 152 -18.80 6.01 6.00
C ALA A 152 -18.92 7.18 5.01
N PRO A 153 -19.65 8.26 5.33
CA PRO A 153 -19.71 9.43 4.46
C PRO A 153 -18.31 10.05 4.39
N THR A 154 -17.71 10.06 3.20
CA THR A 154 -16.49 10.82 2.91
C THR A 154 -16.74 12.26 3.36
N SER A 155 -16.07 12.68 4.43
CA SER A 155 -16.16 14.04 4.98
C SER A 155 -15.24 14.99 4.21
#